data_AF-A0A8C5Q4T5-F1
#
_entry.id   AF-A0A8C5Q4T5-F1
#
_cell.length_a   1.000
_cell.length_b   1.000
_cell.length_c   1.000
_cell.angle_alpha   90.00
_cell.angle_beta   90.00
_cell.angle_gamma   90.00
#
_symmetry.space_group_name_H-M   'P 1'
#
loop_
_entity.id
_entity.type
_entity.pdbx_description
1 polymer ?
#
loop_
_entity_poly.entity_id
_entity_poly.type
_entity_poly.pdbx_seq_one_letter_code
_entity_poly.pdbx_strand_id
1 'polypeptide(L)'
;MSFIEYQDIIQDGDTAIVYLGHDSMFPVTIQHGSQTQTKYGVMRHSTDLIGKKYGSKVTCSKGGWVYILYPTPELWTMNLPHRTQILYSTDISLITMMLELKPGSVVCESGTGSGSLSHAIIRTVAPTGHLYTVEFHQQRAEKAMEEFRQHKVDHLVTVKNQDVCKSGFGMSHIADAVFLDIPSPWEAIGHAKSALKVEVHQQNQRKCFNLRHTSGPGHCHLINISSVIHGMFAQIWPTCNSRFPSSQNQRSRNIEGEKNNNSDCCYGDRSAGC
;
A
#
# COMPACT_ATOMS: atom_id res chain seq x y z
N MET A 1 -14.65 -12.26 -0.40
CA MET A 1 -13.87 -11.20 -1.05
C MET A 1 -12.41 -11.62 -1.28
N SER A 2 -11.83 -11.20 -2.41
CA SER A 2 -10.39 -11.28 -2.68
C SER A 2 -9.84 -9.88 -2.97
N PHE A 3 -8.56 -9.64 -2.70
CA PHE A 3 -7.87 -8.39 -3.10
C PHE A 3 -7.69 -8.24 -4.63
N ILE A 4 -8.26 -9.17 -5.41
CA ILE A 4 -8.00 -9.36 -6.83
C ILE A 4 -9.25 -9.05 -7.68
N GLU A 5 -10.44 -9.43 -7.20
CA GLU A 5 -11.70 -9.24 -7.92
C GLU A 5 -12.69 -8.45 -7.08
N TYR A 6 -13.30 -7.42 -7.67
CA TYR A 6 -14.29 -6.61 -6.98
C TYR A 6 -15.59 -7.37 -6.70
N GLN A 7 -16.19 -7.07 -5.55
CA GLN A 7 -17.50 -7.56 -5.16
C GLN A 7 -18.35 -6.39 -4.70
N ASP A 8 -19.63 -6.39 -5.07
CA ASP A 8 -20.53 -5.28 -4.73
C ASP A 8 -21.05 -5.38 -3.29
N ILE A 9 -21.28 -6.60 -2.80
CA ILE A 9 -21.99 -6.86 -1.54
C ILE A 9 -21.04 -7.43 -0.49
N ILE A 10 -21.11 -6.91 0.72
CA ILE A 10 -20.34 -7.35 1.88
C ILE A 10 -20.85 -8.73 2.35
N GLN A 11 -19.94 -9.68 2.47
CA GLN A 11 -20.22 -11.04 2.94
C GLN A 11 -19.52 -11.35 4.26
N ASP A 12 -19.87 -12.49 4.86
CA ASP A 12 -19.20 -13.00 6.05
C ASP A 12 -17.77 -13.48 5.71
N GLY A 13 -16.82 -13.20 6.59
CA GLY A 13 -15.39 -13.52 6.40
C GLY A 13 -14.62 -12.53 5.52
N ASP A 14 -15.24 -11.43 5.10
CA ASP A 14 -14.62 -10.40 4.27
C ASP A 14 -13.76 -9.43 5.10
N THR A 15 -12.63 -8.96 4.57
CA THR A 15 -11.81 -7.89 5.20
C THR A 15 -12.21 -6.52 4.63
N ALA A 16 -13.03 -5.74 5.33
CA ALA A 16 -13.45 -4.42 4.86
C ALA A 16 -12.59 -3.31 5.46
N ILE A 17 -12.49 -2.16 4.79
CA ILE A 17 -11.83 -0.97 5.34
C ILE A 17 -12.90 -0.02 5.87
N VAL A 18 -12.88 0.24 7.17
CA VAL A 18 -13.76 1.23 7.80
C VAL A 18 -13.14 2.60 7.64
N TYR A 19 -13.82 3.50 6.94
CA TYR A 19 -13.38 4.88 6.74
C TYR A 19 -14.17 5.82 7.65
N LEU A 20 -13.47 6.42 8.62
CA LEU A 20 -14.01 7.38 9.58
C LEU A 20 -13.64 8.83 9.23
N GLY A 21 -12.60 9.02 8.43
CA GLY A 21 -12.08 10.30 7.98
C GLY A 21 -10.71 10.13 7.33
N HIS A 22 -10.15 11.21 6.80
CA HIS A 22 -8.89 11.19 6.02
C HIS A 22 -7.74 10.47 6.76
N ASP A 23 -7.56 10.77 8.04
CA ASP A 23 -6.47 10.21 8.85
C ASP A 23 -6.90 9.00 9.70
N SER A 24 -8.14 8.55 9.55
CA SER A 24 -8.72 7.53 10.42
C SER A 24 -9.48 6.51 9.59
N MET A 25 -8.75 5.46 9.26
CA MET A 25 -9.26 4.25 8.64
C MET A 25 -8.65 3.06 9.39
N PHE A 26 -9.31 1.90 9.33
CA PHE A 26 -8.74 0.66 9.84
C PHE A 26 -9.41 -0.55 9.18
N PRO A 27 -8.74 -1.71 9.12
CA PRO A 27 -9.31 -2.91 8.55
C PRO A 27 -10.17 -3.63 9.59
N VAL A 28 -11.27 -4.24 9.15
CA VAL A 28 -12.14 -5.07 9.98
C VAL A 28 -12.45 -6.37 9.25
N THR A 29 -12.32 -7.50 9.95
CA THR A 29 -12.83 -8.78 9.46
C THR A 29 -14.32 -8.88 9.81
N ILE A 30 -15.16 -8.97 8.78
CA ILE A 30 -16.61 -9.11 8.91
C ILE A 30 -16.91 -10.53 9.38
N GLN A 31 -17.68 -10.64 10.45
CA GLN A 31 -18.01 -11.90 11.10
C GLN A 31 -19.41 -11.81 11.71
N HIS A 32 -20.24 -12.80 11.45
CA HIS A 32 -21.59 -12.85 11.95
C HIS A 32 -21.62 -12.86 13.50
N GLY A 33 -22.45 -12.02 14.11
CA GLY A 33 -22.55 -11.83 15.56
C GLY A 33 -21.50 -10.90 16.17
N SER A 34 -20.44 -10.56 15.42
CA SER A 34 -19.40 -9.65 15.89
C SER A 34 -19.82 -8.18 15.82
N GLN A 35 -19.14 -7.36 16.61
CA GLN A 35 -19.38 -5.92 16.70
C GLN A 35 -18.04 -5.18 16.69
N THR A 36 -18.00 -4.05 15.97
CA THR A 36 -16.82 -3.18 15.93
C THR A 36 -17.16 -1.84 16.56
N GLN A 37 -16.32 -1.40 17.47
CA GLN A 37 -16.45 -0.12 18.15
C GLN A 37 -15.75 0.99 17.37
N THR A 38 -16.43 2.12 17.21
CA THR A 38 -15.86 3.33 16.61
C THR A 38 -16.11 4.54 17.51
N LYS A 39 -15.43 5.66 17.25
CA LYS A 39 -15.74 6.94 17.89
C LYS A 39 -17.20 7.38 17.67
N TYR A 40 -17.83 6.94 16.59
CA TYR A 40 -19.20 7.24 16.21
C TYR A 40 -20.23 6.24 16.77
N GLY A 41 -19.80 5.23 17.51
CA GLY A 41 -20.64 4.19 18.11
C GLY A 41 -20.32 2.78 17.62
N VAL A 42 -21.19 1.84 17.98
CA VAL A 42 -21.08 0.42 17.64
C VAL A 42 -21.58 0.20 16.22
N MET A 43 -20.88 -0.64 15.45
CA MET A 43 -21.35 -1.24 14.21
C MET A 43 -21.52 -2.74 14.40
N ARG A 44 -22.74 -3.25 14.20
CA ARG A 44 -23.04 -4.69 14.29
C ARG A 44 -22.85 -5.33 12.93
N HIS A 45 -21.98 -6.34 12.83
CA HIS A 45 -21.62 -6.90 11.54
C HIS A 45 -22.83 -7.55 10.84
N SER A 46 -23.64 -8.31 11.58
CA SER A 46 -24.80 -9.02 11.03
C SER A 46 -25.88 -8.11 10.44
N THR A 47 -26.21 -6.99 11.09
CA THR A 47 -27.33 -6.14 10.67
C THR A 47 -26.88 -4.92 9.87
N ASP A 48 -25.70 -4.38 10.20
CA ASP A 48 -25.29 -3.07 9.70
C ASP A 48 -24.31 -3.17 8.54
N LEU A 49 -23.67 -4.33 8.32
CA LEU A 49 -22.61 -4.52 7.31
C LEU A 49 -22.99 -5.60 6.30
N ILE A 50 -23.23 -6.84 6.75
CA ILE A 50 -23.50 -7.98 5.86
C ILE A 50 -24.73 -7.71 4.99
N GLY A 51 -24.61 -7.97 3.69
CA GLY A 51 -25.67 -7.73 2.70
C GLY A 51 -25.75 -6.29 2.18
N LYS A 52 -25.00 -5.33 2.75
CA LYS A 52 -24.91 -3.97 2.20
C LYS A 52 -23.86 -3.89 1.11
N LYS A 53 -24.00 -2.86 0.26
CA LYS A 53 -23.02 -2.58 -0.78
C LYS A 53 -21.75 -1.94 -0.21
N TYR A 54 -20.59 -2.29 -0.74
CA TYR A 54 -19.37 -1.53 -0.50
C TYR A 54 -19.54 -0.07 -0.95
N GLY A 55 -18.87 0.85 -0.27
CA GLY A 55 -19.03 2.30 -0.42
C GLY A 55 -20.29 2.88 0.26
N SER A 56 -21.14 2.05 0.87
CA SER A 56 -22.33 2.54 1.56
C SER A 56 -21.99 3.28 2.85
N LYS A 57 -22.81 4.30 3.15
CA LYS A 57 -22.82 4.98 4.45
C LYS A 57 -23.51 4.09 5.49
N VAL A 58 -22.82 3.77 6.57
CA VAL A 58 -23.35 2.98 7.68
C VAL A 58 -23.48 3.85 8.91
N THR A 59 -24.70 3.94 9.45
CA THR A 59 -25.00 4.66 10.69
C THR A 59 -24.64 3.79 11.89
N CYS A 60 -23.85 4.34 12.81
CA CYS A 60 -23.44 3.70 14.06
C CYS A 60 -24.44 4.02 15.18
N SER A 61 -24.37 3.29 16.30
CA SER A 61 -25.34 3.40 17.41
C SER A 61 -25.47 4.79 18.06
N LYS A 62 -24.43 5.65 18.02
CA LYS A 62 -24.49 7.02 18.59
C LYS A 62 -24.95 8.07 17.58
N GLY A 63 -25.51 7.67 16.44
CA GLY A 63 -26.02 8.57 15.39
C GLY A 63 -24.95 9.10 14.42
N GLY A 64 -23.66 8.88 14.70
CA GLY A 64 -22.60 9.12 13.73
C GLY A 64 -22.57 8.06 12.63
N TRP A 65 -21.71 8.23 11.63
CA TRP A 65 -21.66 7.35 10.46
C TRP A 65 -20.25 7.11 9.97
N VAL A 66 -20.06 6.02 9.23
CA VAL A 66 -18.81 5.67 8.55
C VAL A 66 -19.09 5.21 7.11
N TYR A 67 -18.05 5.12 6.29
CA TYR A 67 -18.09 4.40 5.03
C TYR A 67 -17.37 3.07 5.14
N ILE A 68 -17.90 2.04 4.47
CA ILE A 68 -17.28 0.72 4.40
C ILE A 68 -16.72 0.53 3.00
N LEU A 69 -15.40 0.59 2.86
CA LEU A 69 -14.72 0.53 1.58
C LEU A 69 -14.28 -0.89 1.25
N TYR A 70 -14.30 -1.20 -0.04
CA TYR A 70 -13.70 -2.40 -0.58
C TYR A 70 -12.18 -2.35 -0.35
N PRO A 71 -11.52 -3.41 0.13
CA PRO A 71 -10.08 -3.34 0.34
C PRO A 71 -9.33 -3.36 -0.98
N THR A 72 -8.36 -2.48 -1.08
CA THR A 72 -7.35 -2.50 -2.14
C THR A 72 -5.98 -2.61 -1.48
N PRO A 73 -4.94 -3.08 -2.20
CA PRO A 73 -3.58 -3.04 -1.69
C PRO A 73 -3.18 -1.66 -1.16
N GLU A 74 -3.58 -0.56 -1.81
CA GLU A 74 -3.28 0.80 -1.34
C GLU A 74 -3.95 1.12 -0.01
N LEU A 75 -5.24 0.79 0.14
CA LEU A 75 -5.94 0.98 1.42
C LEU A 75 -5.38 0.06 2.50
N TRP A 76 -4.98 -1.16 2.14
CA TRP A 76 -4.34 -2.09 3.07
C TRP A 76 -2.97 -1.58 3.51
N THR A 77 -2.14 -1.09 2.61
CA THR A 77 -0.84 -0.46 2.92
C THR A 77 -0.96 0.63 3.98
N MET A 78 -2.04 1.42 3.96
CA MET A 78 -2.28 2.48 4.94
C MET A 78 -2.77 1.98 6.30
N ASN A 79 -3.25 0.74 6.41
CA ASN A 79 -4.03 0.25 7.55
C ASN A 79 -3.54 -1.08 8.14
N LEU A 80 -2.60 -1.74 7.49
CA LEU A 80 -2.10 -3.04 7.90
C LEU A 80 -1.37 -2.95 9.24
N PRO A 81 -1.38 -4.01 10.06
CA PRO A 81 -0.63 -4.04 11.31
C PRO A 81 0.88 -4.06 11.02
N HIS A 82 1.54 -2.94 11.30
CA HIS A 82 2.98 -2.79 11.08
C HIS A 82 3.78 -3.76 11.96
N ARG A 83 4.51 -4.67 11.32
CA ARG A 83 5.51 -5.55 11.97
C ARG A 83 6.94 -5.11 11.69
N THR A 84 7.10 -4.38 10.59
CA THR A 84 8.36 -3.92 10.02
C THR A 84 8.13 -2.58 9.32
N GLN A 85 9.22 -1.90 8.95
CA GLN A 85 9.14 -0.80 8.00
C GLN A 85 8.53 -1.32 6.69
N ILE A 86 7.58 -0.57 6.12
CA ILE A 86 6.92 -0.94 4.87
C ILE A 86 7.24 0.06 3.76
N LEU A 87 7.03 -0.40 2.52
CA LEU A 87 6.90 0.47 1.36
C LEU A 87 5.47 0.99 1.24
N TYR A 88 5.38 2.25 0.82
CA TYR A 88 4.11 2.92 0.54
C TYR A 88 3.82 2.91 -0.96
N SER A 89 2.59 3.27 -1.31
CA SER A 89 2.06 3.18 -2.67
C SER A 89 2.93 3.89 -3.73
N THR A 90 3.59 4.98 -3.37
CA THR A 90 4.49 5.71 -4.28
C THR A 90 5.64 4.82 -4.76
N ASP A 91 6.41 4.24 -3.83
CA ASP A 91 7.54 3.38 -4.16
C ASP A 91 7.05 2.08 -4.82
N ILE A 92 5.97 1.50 -4.30
CA ILE A 92 5.36 0.29 -4.84
C ILE A 92 4.96 0.49 -6.31
N SER A 93 4.36 1.63 -6.65
CA SER A 93 3.94 1.92 -8.03
C SER A 93 5.13 1.97 -9.00
N LEU A 94 6.22 2.61 -8.57
CA LEU A 94 7.45 2.70 -9.35
C LEU A 94 8.12 1.33 -9.49
N ILE A 95 8.22 0.55 -8.41
CA ILE A 95 8.75 -0.81 -8.42
C ILE A 95 7.97 -1.68 -9.40
N THR A 96 6.64 -1.67 -9.28
CA THR A 96 5.73 -2.46 -10.12
C THR A 96 5.92 -2.14 -11.60
N MET A 97 6.00 -0.85 -11.94
CA MET A 97 6.23 -0.39 -13.31
C MET A 97 7.63 -0.77 -13.82
N MET A 98 8.68 -0.53 -13.04
CA MET A 98 10.07 -0.74 -13.47
C MET A 98 10.43 -2.22 -13.60
N LEU A 99 9.81 -3.08 -12.78
CA LEU A 99 9.91 -4.54 -12.88
C LEU A 99 9.00 -5.13 -13.98
N GLU A 100 8.21 -4.30 -14.67
CA GLU A 100 7.28 -4.72 -15.73
C GLU A 100 6.31 -5.81 -15.27
N LEU A 101 5.84 -5.69 -14.02
CA LEU A 101 4.90 -6.66 -13.45
C LEU A 101 3.57 -6.58 -14.19
N LYS A 102 3.06 -7.75 -14.58
CA LYS A 102 1.82 -7.90 -15.33
C LYS A 102 1.15 -9.23 -14.97
N PRO A 103 -0.13 -9.44 -15.35
CA PRO A 103 -0.78 -10.73 -15.19
C PRO A 103 0.06 -11.86 -15.80
N GLY A 104 0.32 -12.90 -15.01
CA GLY A 104 1.17 -14.03 -15.43
C GLY A 104 2.64 -13.91 -15.02
N SER A 105 3.11 -12.77 -14.51
CA SER A 105 4.48 -12.63 -14.02
C SER A 105 4.73 -13.53 -12.81
N VAL A 106 5.88 -14.21 -12.80
CA VAL A 106 6.39 -14.92 -11.64
C VAL A 106 7.41 -14.03 -10.93
N VAL A 107 7.15 -13.69 -9.67
CA VAL A 107 7.96 -12.73 -8.92
C VAL A 107 8.57 -13.38 -7.70
N CYS A 108 9.85 -13.14 -7.47
CA CYS A 108 10.51 -13.48 -6.22
C CYS A 108 10.70 -12.23 -5.36
N GLU A 109 10.26 -12.28 -4.11
CA GLU A 109 10.41 -11.21 -3.12
C GLU A 109 11.21 -11.74 -1.93
N SER A 110 12.15 -10.97 -1.40
CA SER A 110 12.68 -11.27 -0.07
C SER A 110 12.78 -10.03 0.79
N GLY A 111 12.36 -10.24 2.03
CA GLY A 111 11.75 -9.25 2.90
C GLY A 111 10.22 -9.27 2.78
N THR A 112 9.53 -10.36 3.14
CA THR A 112 8.05 -10.34 3.18
C THR A 112 7.53 -9.26 4.14
N GLY A 113 8.18 -9.13 5.31
CA GLY A 113 7.92 -8.06 6.26
C GLY A 113 6.45 -8.01 6.72
N SER A 114 5.80 -6.87 6.50
CA SER A 114 4.38 -6.68 6.82
C SER A 114 3.44 -6.96 5.63
N GLY A 115 3.96 -7.42 4.48
CA GLY A 115 3.16 -7.80 3.31
C GLY A 115 2.56 -6.65 2.50
N SER A 116 3.04 -5.40 2.68
CA SER A 116 2.56 -4.24 1.90
C SER A 116 2.80 -4.41 0.40
N LEU A 117 4.06 -4.62 0.01
CA LEU A 117 4.43 -4.87 -1.38
C LEU A 117 3.83 -6.17 -1.90
N SER A 118 3.82 -7.24 -1.08
CA SER A 118 3.27 -8.54 -1.46
C SER A 118 1.83 -8.44 -1.97
N HIS A 119 0.94 -7.69 -1.28
CA HIS A 119 -0.44 -7.51 -1.75
C HIS A 119 -0.52 -6.77 -3.09
N ALA A 120 0.34 -5.78 -3.32
CA ALA A 120 0.38 -5.05 -4.58
C ALA A 120 0.91 -5.92 -5.73
N ILE A 121 1.94 -6.74 -5.47
CA ILE A 121 2.44 -7.72 -6.45
C ILE A 121 1.35 -8.72 -6.78
N ILE A 122 0.74 -9.37 -5.77
CA ILE A 122 -0.30 -10.39 -5.96
C ILE A 122 -1.42 -9.88 -6.87
N ARG A 123 -1.96 -8.69 -6.59
CA ARG A 123 -2.98 -8.07 -7.45
C ARG A 123 -2.49 -7.90 -8.89
N THR A 124 -1.25 -7.45 -9.08
CA THR A 124 -0.70 -7.14 -10.40
C THR A 124 -0.44 -8.40 -11.23
N VAL A 125 -0.02 -9.49 -10.58
CA VAL A 125 0.34 -10.74 -11.26
C VAL A 125 -0.83 -11.71 -11.42
N ALA A 126 -1.91 -11.53 -10.65
CA ALA A 126 -3.13 -12.28 -10.80
C ALA A 126 -3.73 -12.16 -12.22
N PRO A 127 -4.48 -13.18 -12.70
CA PRO A 127 -4.82 -14.43 -12.02
C PRO A 127 -3.85 -15.59 -12.32
N THR A 128 -2.91 -15.42 -13.24
CA THR A 128 -2.06 -16.51 -13.75
C THR A 128 -0.60 -16.46 -13.28
N GLY A 129 -0.19 -15.37 -12.64
CA GLY A 129 1.15 -15.22 -12.09
C GLY A 129 1.27 -15.81 -10.70
N HIS A 130 2.46 -15.70 -10.10
CA HIS A 130 2.72 -16.24 -8.76
C HIS A 130 3.80 -15.44 -8.04
N LEU A 131 3.61 -15.20 -6.75
CA LEU A 131 4.58 -14.57 -5.86
C LEU A 131 5.27 -15.63 -5.01
N TYR A 132 6.59 -15.67 -5.05
CA TYR A 132 7.42 -16.46 -4.14
C TYR A 132 8.14 -15.52 -3.20
N THR A 133 7.69 -15.46 -1.95
CA THR A 133 8.22 -14.52 -0.96
C THR A 133 8.99 -15.26 0.13
N VAL A 134 10.11 -14.68 0.56
CA VAL A 134 11.01 -15.27 1.57
C VAL A 134 11.13 -14.32 2.77
N GLU A 135 10.86 -14.87 3.95
CA GLU A 135 11.00 -14.19 5.24
C GLU A 135 11.82 -15.05 6.20
N PHE A 136 12.91 -14.50 6.73
CA PHE A 136 13.80 -15.25 7.62
C PHE A 136 13.19 -15.46 9.01
N HIS A 137 12.35 -14.53 9.48
CA HIS A 137 11.78 -14.58 10.83
C HIS A 137 10.48 -15.39 10.87
N GLN A 138 10.52 -16.55 11.54
CA GLN A 138 9.43 -17.53 11.54
C GLN A 138 8.06 -16.92 11.88
N GLN A 139 7.95 -16.18 12.98
CA GLN A 139 6.67 -15.59 13.40
C GLN A 139 6.09 -14.62 12.35
N ARG A 140 6.94 -13.89 11.60
CA ARG A 140 6.49 -12.98 10.55
C ARG A 140 6.03 -13.75 9.32
N ALA A 141 6.74 -14.82 8.96
CA ALA A 141 6.35 -15.70 7.87
C ALA A 141 4.99 -16.36 8.16
N GLU A 142 4.80 -16.90 9.37
CA GLU A 142 3.53 -17.48 9.83
C GLU A 142 2.39 -16.47 9.79
N LYS A 143 2.63 -15.26 10.29
CA LYS A 143 1.61 -14.20 10.28
C LYS A 143 1.24 -13.76 8.86
N ALA A 144 2.22 -13.64 7.96
CA ALA A 144 1.97 -13.31 6.56
C ALA A 144 1.17 -14.43 5.87
N MET A 145 1.52 -15.70 6.09
CA MET A 145 0.75 -16.84 5.57
C MET A 145 -0.71 -16.83 6.03
N GLU A 146 -0.95 -16.54 7.30
CA GLU A 146 -2.30 -16.42 7.84
C GLU A 146 -3.08 -15.26 7.18
N GLU A 147 -2.45 -14.09 7.03
CA GLU A 147 -3.07 -12.95 6.35
C GLU A 147 -3.40 -13.26 4.89
N PHE A 148 -2.51 -13.92 4.14
CA PHE A 148 -2.77 -14.30 2.76
C PHE A 148 -3.94 -15.30 2.64
N ARG A 149 -4.09 -16.23 3.60
CA ARG A 149 -5.25 -17.14 3.66
C ARG A 149 -6.54 -16.39 3.98
N GLN A 150 -6.51 -15.52 5.00
CA GLN A 150 -7.67 -14.70 5.38
C GLN A 150 -8.13 -13.82 4.22
N HIS A 151 -7.20 -13.29 3.43
CA HIS A 151 -7.47 -12.45 2.27
C HIS A 151 -7.79 -13.24 0.99
N LYS A 152 -7.81 -14.58 1.07
CA LYS A 152 -8.12 -15.50 -0.03
C LYS A 152 -7.20 -15.32 -1.24
N VAL A 153 -5.92 -15.06 -0.99
CA VAL A 153 -4.89 -14.87 -2.02
C VAL A 153 -3.73 -15.85 -1.91
N ASP A 154 -3.79 -16.79 -0.97
CA ASP A 154 -2.77 -17.81 -0.71
C ASP A 154 -2.48 -18.72 -1.92
N HIS A 155 -3.42 -18.87 -2.83
CA HIS A 155 -3.24 -19.61 -4.08
C HIS A 155 -2.27 -18.93 -5.08
N LEU A 156 -2.01 -17.63 -4.93
CA LEU A 156 -1.08 -16.86 -5.77
C LEU A 156 0.25 -16.53 -5.08
N VAL A 157 0.43 -16.98 -3.83
CA VAL A 157 1.64 -16.67 -3.06
C VAL A 157 2.16 -17.87 -2.31
N THR A 158 3.47 -18.08 -2.36
CA THR A 158 4.17 -19.07 -1.54
C THR A 158 5.17 -18.36 -0.65
N VAL A 159 4.96 -18.46 0.66
CA VAL A 159 5.87 -17.93 1.68
C VAL A 159 6.84 -19.04 2.10
N LYS A 160 8.14 -18.76 2.06
CA LYS A 160 9.17 -19.65 2.61
C LYS A 160 9.86 -19.01 3.80
N ASN A 161 9.90 -19.74 4.92
CA ASN A 161 10.68 -19.30 6.07
C ASN A 161 12.14 -19.77 5.93
N GLN A 162 13.00 -18.90 5.38
CA GLN A 162 14.42 -19.19 5.19
C GLN A 162 15.24 -17.91 5.02
N ASP A 163 16.56 -18.05 5.15
CA ASP A 163 17.52 -16.99 4.85
C ASP A 163 17.85 -16.99 3.35
N VAL A 164 17.42 -15.93 2.64
CA VAL A 164 17.63 -15.80 1.19
C VAL A 164 19.12 -15.63 0.84
N CYS A 165 19.94 -15.10 1.74
CA CYS A 165 21.37 -14.89 1.50
C CYS A 165 22.16 -16.20 1.52
N LYS A 166 21.63 -17.23 2.20
CA LYS A 166 22.27 -18.55 2.33
C LYS A 166 21.65 -19.59 1.42
N SER A 167 20.32 -19.65 1.40
CA SER A 167 19.55 -20.72 0.74
C SER A 167 18.86 -20.25 -0.55
N GLY A 168 18.95 -18.97 -0.88
CA GLY A 168 18.25 -18.36 -2.01
C GLY A 168 16.73 -18.43 -1.89
N PHE A 169 16.04 -18.40 -3.03
CA PHE A 169 14.57 -18.46 -3.11
C PHE A 169 14.03 -19.91 -3.13
N GLY A 170 14.93 -20.91 -3.08
CA GLY A 170 14.58 -22.32 -3.21
C GLY A 170 13.94 -22.68 -4.55
N MET A 171 14.27 -21.93 -5.60
CA MET A 171 13.82 -22.10 -6.98
C MET A 171 14.87 -21.51 -7.92
N SER A 172 14.92 -22.04 -9.15
CA SER A 172 15.87 -21.60 -10.17
C SER A 172 15.19 -21.46 -11.51
N HIS A 173 15.50 -20.39 -12.23
CA HIS A 173 15.12 -20.18 -13.63
C HIS A 173 13.63 -20.09 -13.93
N ILE A 174 12.83 -19.58 -12.99
CA ILE A 174 11.38 -19.43 -13.16
C ILE A 174 10.85 -18.02 -12.94
N ALA A 175 11.61 -17.12 -12.32
CA ALA A 175 11.13 -15.78 -12.03
C ALA A 175 11.33 -14.82 -13.21
N ASP A 176 10.34 -13.98 -13.47
CA ASP A 176 10.41 -12.84 -14.39
C ASP A 176 11.03 -11.62 -13.70
N ALA A 177 10.81 -11.46 -12.39
CA ALA A 177 11.32 -10.35 -11.59
C ALA A 177 11.78 -10.79 -10.20
N VAL A 178 12.77 -10.09 -9.65
CA VAL A 178 13.22 -10.24 -8.27
C VAL A 178 13.26 -8.89 -7.56
N PHE A 179 12.71 -8.86 -6.35
CA PHE A 179 12.75 -7.70 -5.48
C PHE A 179 13.37 -8.07 -4.11
N LEU A 180 14.28 -7.23 -3.63
CA LEU A 180 15.00 -7.42 -2.38
C LEU A 180 14.84 -6.20 -1.46
N ASP A 181 14.21 -6.41 -0.31
CA ASP A 181 14.14 -5.49 0.83
C ASP A 181 14.69 -6.17 2.09
N ILE A 182 16.01 -6.35 2.09
CA ILE A 182 16.78 -6.99 3.17
C ILE A 182 18.00 -6.13 3.53
N PRO A 183 18.61 -6.31 4.72
CA PRO A 183 19.75 -5.50 5.13
C PRO A 183 21.00 -5.64 4.25
N SER A 184 21.26 -6.85 3.74
CA SER A 184 22.46 -7.18 2.94
C SER A 184 22.08 -7.74 1.57
N PRO A 185 21.47 -6.94 0.68
CA PRO A 185 20.93 -7.43 -0.60
C PRO A 185 22.00 -7.95 -1.56
N TRP A 186 23.25 -7.48 -1.43
CA TRP A 186 24.39 -7.92 -2.26
C TRP A 186 24.69 -9.41 -2.12
N GLU A 187 24.48 -10.00 -0.93
CA GLU A 187 24.68 -11.43 -0.69
C GLU A 187 23.65 -12.29 -1.43
N ALA A 188 22.44 -11.76 -1.62
CA ALA A 188 21.36 -12.46 -2.31
C ALA A 188 21.39 -12.29 -3.85
N ILE A 189 22.28 -11.44 -4.41
CA ILE A 189 22.33 -11.19 -5.86
C ILE A 189 22.61 -12.47 -6.66
N GLY A 190 23.53 -13.32 -6.17
CA GLY A 190 23.82 -14.60 -6.79
C GLY A 190 22.58 -15.48 -6.89
N HIS A 191 21.81 -15.56 -5.80
CA HIS A 191 20.56 -16.30 -5.75
C HIS A 191 19.45 -15.67 -6.59
N ALA A 192 19.38 -14.34 -6.66
CA ALA A 192 18.44 -13.62 -7.53
C ALA A 192 18.71 -13.95 -9.01
N LYS A 193 19.98 -13.92 -9.42
CA LYS A 193 20.39 -14.31 -10.79
C LYS A 193 20.01 -15.75 -11.12
N SER A 194 20.14 -16.66 -10.16
CA SER A 194 19.75 -18.07 -10.33
C SER A 194 18.24 -18.25 -10.38
N ALA A 195 17.46 -17.46 -9.64
CA ALA A 195 16.00 -17.53 -9.63
C ALA A 195 15.38 -17.04 -10.95
N LEU A 196 15.99 -16.03 -11.59
CA LEU A 196 15.51 -15.47 -12.86
C LEU A 196 15.58 -16.48 -14.01
N LYS A 197 14.54 -16.48 -14.86
CA LYS A 197 14.47 -17.28 -16.10
C LYS A 197 15.73 -17.07 -16.95
N VAL A 198 16.21 -18.15 -17.55
CA VAL A 198 17.29 -18.09 -18.55
C VAL A 198 16.65 -17.86 -19.91
N GLU A 199 16.75 -16.66 -20.46
CA GLU A 199 16.35 -16.44 -21.84
C GLU A 199 17.31 -17.17 -22.81
N VAL A 200 16.73 -17.97 -23.69
CA VAL A 200 17.40 -18.47 -24.89
C VAL A 200 17.28 -17.35 -25.94
N HIS A 201 18.28 -16.46 -25.98
CA HIS A 201 18.53 -15.47 -27.03
C HIS A 201 17.29 -14.72 -27.60
N GLN A 202 16.95 -13.57 -27.00
CA GLN A 202 16.57 -12.35 -27.71
C GLN A 202 16.56 -11.14 -26.76
N GLN A 203 17.71 -10.47 -26.61
CA GLN A 203 17.87 -9.05 -26.31
C GLN A 203 17.04 -8.34 -25.21
N ASN A 204 16.45 -9.02 -24.23
CA ASN A 204 15.85 -8.35 -23.07
C ASN A 204 16.75 -8.44 -21.82
N GLN A 205 17.07 -7.27 -21.27
CA GLN A 205 17.98 -7.13 -20.15
C GLN A 205 17.33 -7.64 -18.85
N ARG A 206 18.04 -8.51 -18.11
CA ARG A 206 17.61 -9.07 -16.82
C ARG A 206 17.42 -7.94 -15.79
N LYS A 207 16.22 -7.80 -15.20
CA LYS A 207 15.92 -6.75 -14.22
C LYS A 207 15.89 -7.32 -12.81
N CYS A 208 16.82 -6.86 -11.97
CA CYS A 208 16.77 -7.03 -10.53
C CYS A 208 16.61 -5.66 -9.89
N PHE A 209 15.78 -5.56 -8.86
CA PHE A 209 15.53 -4.29 -8.19
C PHE A 209 15.99 -4.35 -6.73
N ASN A 210 16.77 -3.35 -6.30
CA ASN A 210 17.37 -3.31 -4.97
C ASN A 210 17.26 -1.90 -4.36
N LEU A 211 16.82 -1.83 -3.10
CA LEU A 211 16.54 -0.58 -2.41
C LEU A 211 17.71 0.05 -1.64
N ARG A 212 18.86 -0.62 -1.40
CA ARG A 212 19.96 -0.01 -0.62
C ARG A 212 21.39 -0.30 -1.11
N HIS A 213 22.07 0.82 -1.35
CA HIS A 213 23.50 1.14 -1.54
C HIS A 213 24.33 0.53 -2.68
N THR A 214 25.43 1.25 -2.91
CA THR A 214 26.15 1.54 -4.15
C THR A 214 27.27 0.55 -4.47
N SER A 215 27.45 0.34 -5.78
CA SER A 215 28.67 -0.04 -6.52
C SER A 215 29.29 -1.44 -6.36
N GLY A 216 29.37 -2.15 -7.49
CA GLY A 216 30.25 -3.29 -7.77
C GLY A 216 29.87 -4.00 -9.09
N PRO A 217 30.80 -4.34 -10.01
CA PRO A 217 30.45 -4.73 -11.37
C PRO A 217 30.11 -6.21 -11.48
N GLY A 218 28.87 -6.49 -11.88
CA GLY A 218 28.42 -7.78 -12.38
C GLY A 218 27.09 -7.57 -13.10
N HIS A 219 27.08 -7.67 -14.42
CA HIS A 219 25.93 -7.30 -15.27
C HIS A 219 24.69 -8.18 -15.01
N CYS A 220 23.90 -7.74 -14.04
CA CYS A 220 22.44 -7.75 -14.02
C CYS A 220 22.05 -6.27 -13.98
N HIS A 221 21.02 -5.82 -14.71
CA HIS A 221 20.58 -4.43 -14.58
C HIS A 221 19.91 -4.26 -13.23
N LEU A 222 20.73 -3.91 -12.24
CA LEU A 222 20.35 -3.51 -10.91
C LEU A 222 19.84 -2.07 -11.00
N ILE A 223 18.54 -1.88 -10.85
CA ILE A 223 17.99 -0.54 -10.70
C ILE A 223 18.31 -0.11 -9.26
N ASN A 224 19.30 0.77 -9.10
CA ASN A 224 19.64 1.39 -7.83
C ASN A 224 18.77 2.63 -7.62
N ILE A 225 17.93 2.60 -6.59
CA ILE A 225 16.92 3.63 -6.33
C ILE A 225 17.47 4.94 -5.77
N SER A 226 18.70 4.95 -5.23
CA SER A 226 19.25 6.14 -4.55
C SER A 226 19.20 7.40 -5.43
N SER A 227 19.25 7.25 -6.76
CA SER A 227 19.18 8.34 -7.72
C SER A 227 17.77 8.73 -8.16
N VAL A 228 16.76 7.87 -7.96
CA VAL A 228 15.38 8.10 -8.44
C VAL A 228 14.45 8.61 -7.33
N ILE A 229 14.66 8.18 -6.07
CA ILE A 229 13.80 8.56 -4.94
C ILE A 229 14.06 9.97 -4.40
N HIS A 230 15.23 10.58 -4.65
CA HIS A 230 15.55 11.93 -4.16
C HIS A 230 14.64 13.05 -4.72
N GLY A 231 13.71 12.76 -5.63
CA GLY A 231 12.82 13.75 -6.24
C GLY A 231 11.31 13.60 -5.98
N MET A 232 10.83 12.55 -5.31
CA MET A 232 9.38 12.30 -5.17
C MET A 232 8.87 12.64 -3.77
N PHE A 233 8.65 13.93 -3.51
CA PHE A 233 7.71 14.36 -2.47
C PHE A 233 6.28 14.30 -3.02
N ALA A 234 5.53 13.25 -2.69
CA ALA A 234 4.10 13.22 -2.96
C ALA A 234 3.39 14.07 -1.89
N GLN A 235 3.11 15.33 -2.21
CA GLN A 235 2.22 16.17 -1.41
C GLN A 235 0.77 15.89 -1.81
N ILE A 236 -0.02 15.32 -0.89
CA ILE A 236 -1.48 15.28 -1.01
C ILE A 236 -1.98 16.67 -0.61
N TRP A 237 -2.47 17.45 -1.58
CA TRP A 237 -3.05 18.76 -1.33
C TRP A 237 -4.53 18.60 -1.00
N PRO A 238 -5.01 19.01 0.19
CA PRO A 238 -6.44 19.14 0.41
C PRO A 238 -6.96 20.24 -0.52
N THR A 239 -7.92 19.92 -1.40
CA THR A 239 -8.67 20.94 -2.14
C THR A 239 -9.51 21.73 -1.15
N CYS A 240 -8.98 22.84 -0.66
CA CYS A 240 -9.74 23.84 0.06
C CYS A 240 -10.43 24.73 -0.97
N ASN A 241 -11.76 24.78 -0.92
CA ASN A 241 -12.58 25.50 -1.88
C ASN A 241 -12.45 27.01 -1.61
N SER A 242 -11.43 27.67 -2.14
CA SER A 242 -11.42 29.12 -2.23
C SER A 242 -12.42 29.52 -3.32
N ARG A 243 -13.55 30.11 -2.90
CA ARG A 243 -14.47 30.76 -3.85
C ARG A 243 -13.66 31.79 -4.65
N PHE A 244 -13.45 31.53 -5.94
CA PHE A 244 -13.02 32.56 -6.87
C PHE A 244 -14.09 33.67 -6.90
N PRO A 245 -13.74 34.96 -6.67
CA PRO A 245 -14.70 36.02 -6.89
C PRO A 245 -14.97 36.07 -8.40
N SER A 246 -16.23 35.90 -8.78
CA SER A 246 -16.69 36.08 -10.15
C SER A 246 -16.41 37.52 -10.57
N SER A 247 -15.52 37.69 -11.54
CA SER A 247 -15.29 38.95 -12.23
C SER A 247 -16.51 39.31 -13.08
N GLN A 248 -17.44 40.08 -12.51
CA GLN A 248 -18.41 40.84 -13.29
C GLN A 248 -18.53 42.28 -12.77
N ASN A 249 -18.38 43.20 -13.73
CA ASN A 249 -18.83 44.59 -13.77
C ASN A 249 -18.10 45.67 -12.96
N GLN A 250 -17.11 46.25 -13.66
CA GLN A 250 -17.08 47.65 -14.10
C GLN A 250 -17.71 48.74 -13.21
N ARG A 251 -16.80 49.68 -12.88
CA ARG A 251 -16.92 51.14 -12.98
C ARG A 251 -17.66 51.92 -11.88
N SER A 252 -16.88 52.89 -11.39
CA SER A 252 -17.26 54.21 -10.87
C SER A 252 -18.03 54.24 -9.55
N ARG A 253 -17.29 54.53 -8.48
CA ARG A 253 -17.72 55.56 -7.51
C ARG A 253 -16.53 56.19 -6.79
N ASN A 254 -16.53 57.51 -6.86
CA ASN A 254 -15.62 58.48 -6.26
C ASN A 254 -15.84 58.61 -4.74
N ILE A 255 -14.77 58.97 -4.04
CA ILE A 255 -14.66 59.97 -2.94
C ILE A 255 -15.36 59.67 -1.59
N GLU A 256 -14.61 59.97 -0.50
CA GLU A 256 -14.98 60.07 0.92
C GLU A 256 -15.30 58.72 1.61
N GLY A 257 -14.62 58.26 2.67
CA GLY A 257 -14.16 58.96 3.86
C GLY A 257 -15.01 58.47 5.02
N GLU A 258 -14.49 57.59 5.88
CA GLU A 258 -14.83 57.54 7.32
C GLU A 258 -14.11 56.40 8.07
N LYS A 259 -13.74 56.74 9.30
CA LYS A 259 -13.10 55.92 10.32
C LYS A 259 -14.13 54.94 10.91
N ASN A 260 -13.71 53.73 11.28
CA ASN A 260 -13.61 53.27 12.68
C ASN A 260 -13.78 51.75 12.87
N ASN A 261 -12.98 51.29 13.83
CA ASN A 261 -13.19 50.22 14.80
C ASN A 261 -12.92 48.75 14.42
N ASN A 262 -11.85 48.26 15.08
CA ASN A 262 -11.76 47.04 15.90
C ASN A 262 -12.23 45.71 15.30
N SER A 263 -11.52 44.60 15.42
CA SER A 263 -10.33 44.28 16.23
C SER A 263 -9.91 42.85 15.85
N ASP A 264 -8.59 42.67 15.73
CA ASP A 264 -7.81 41.52 16.16
C ASP A 264 -8.06 40.14 15.52
N CYS A 265 -7.40 39.95 14.39
CA CYS A 265 -6.66 38.73 14.11
C CYS A 265 -5.39 38.70 14.96
N CYS A 266 -5.22 37.69 15.83
CA CYS A 266 -3.91 37.36 16.39
C CYS A 266 -3.61 35.88 16.20
N TYR A 267 -2.88 35.60 15.12
CA TYR A 267 -1.86 34.55 15.06
C TYR A 267 -0.84 34.78 16.19
N GLY A 268 -0.38 33.72 16.83
CA GLY A 268 0.65 33.79 17.86
C GLY A 268 1.43 32.49 17.94
N ASP A 269 2.48 32.43 17.13
CA ASP A 269 3.42 31.32 17.00
C ASP A 269 4.37 31.23 18.21
N ARG A 270 4.96 30.04 18.37
CA ARG A 270 5.91 29.67 19.44
C ARG A 270 7.25 30.38 19.25
N SER A 271 7.93 30.72 20.37
CA SER A 271 9.38 30.43 20.50
C SER A 271 9.95 30.76 21.89
N ALA A 272 10.59 29.73 22.46
CA ALA A 272 11.90 29.72 23.13
C ALA A 272 12.13 30.42 24.48
N GLY A 273 12.69 29.64 25.42
CA GLY A 273 13.76 30.11 26.31
C GLY A 273 13.60 29.82 27.80
N CYS A 274 13.92 28.58 28.22
CA CYS A 274 14.73 28.16 29.39
C CYS A 274 14.47 26.69 29.71
#